data_AF-A0A1C3YYR7-F1
#
_entry.id   AF-A0A1C3YYR7-F1
#
_cell.length_a   1.000
_cell.length_b   1.000
_cell.length_c   1.000
_cell.angle_alpha   90.00
_cell.angle_beta   90.00
_cell.angle_gamma   90.00
#
_symmetry.space_group_name_H-M   'P 1'
#
loop_
_entity.id
_entity.type
_entity.pdbx_description
1 polymer ?
#
loop_
_entity_poly.entity_id
_entity_poly.type
_entity_poly.pdbx_seq_one_letter_code
_entity_poly.pdbx_strand_id
1 'polypeptide(L)'
;MLKSISEEKKILKAFYNRKIEFIYDDNNKLKKTIQTHYLDENNSKIDKTIMCYFTDHNENGDWTKSHCIKDGNIDLGDITRIIEYW
;
A
#
# COMPACT_ATOMS: atom_id res chain seq x y z
N MET A 1 -3.50 -46.78 -22.01
CA MET A 1 -4.44 -46.03 -21.15
C MET A 1 -3.70 -44.77 -20.68
N LEU A 2 -3.90 -43.63 -21.34
CA LEU A 2 -3.21 -42.38 -21.03
C LEU A 2 -4.00 -41.64 -19.95
N LYS A 3 -3.39 -41.43 -18.77
CA LYS A 3 -3.97 -40.60 -17.71
C LYS A 3 -3.89 -39.13 -18.15
N SER A 4 -5.04 -38.56 -18.50
CA SER A 4 -5.22 -37.11 -18.59
C SER A 4 -5.10 -36.54 -17.18
N ILE A 5 -4.03 -35.80 -16.90
CA ILE A 5 -3.94 -34.92 -15.73
C ILE A 5 -4.42 -33.56 -16.23
N SER A 6 -5.70 -33.25 -16.02
CA SER A 6 -6.19 -31.89 -16.17
C SER A 6 -5.69 -31.09 -14.97
N GLU A 7 -4.56 -30.42 -15.12
CA GLU A 7 -4.15 -29.38 -14.18
C GLU A 7 -5.16 -28.23 -14.31
N GLU A 8 -6.18 -28.24 -13.44
CA GLU A 8 -7.04 -27.08 -13.23
C GLU A 8 -6.17 -25.93 -12.72
N LYS A 9 -5.74 -25.05 -13.62
CA LYS A 9 -5.19 -23.76 -13.27
C LYS A 9 -6.28 -22.97 -12.54
N LYS A 10 -6.26 -23.00 -11.21
CA LYS A 10 -6.98 -22.04 -10.37
C LYS A 10 -6.50 -20.65 -10.77
N ILE A 11 -7.28 -19.95 -11.58
CA ILE A 11 -7.12 -18.53 -11.82
C ILE A 11 -7.45 -17.85 -10.50
N LEU A 12 -6.43 -17.56 -9.68
CA LEU A 12 -6.55 -16.65 -8.56
C LEU A 12 -6.86 -15.27 -9.15
N LYS A 13 -8.15 -14.94 -9.21
CA LYS A 13 -8.62 -13.59 -9.52
C LYS A 13 -8.06 -12.71 -8.40
N ALA A 14 -6.98 -11.97 -8.66
CA ALA A 14 -6.39 -11.07 -7.68
C ALA A 14 -7.37 -9.92 -7.47
N PHE A 15 -8.15 -9.98 -6.39
CA PHE A 15 -9.00 -8.87 -5.96
C PHE A 15 -8.09 -7.81 -5.34
N TYR A 16 -7.93 -6.66 -6.00
CA TYR A 16 -7.19 -5.52 -5.44
C TYR A 16 -8.12 -4.67 -4.57
N ASN A 17 -8.73 -5.29 -3.57
CA ASN A 17 -9.51 -4.57 -2.58
C ASN A 17 -8.56 -3.91 -1.59
N ARG A 18 -8.53 -2.58 -1.60
CA ARG A 18 -7.65 -1.78 -0.73
C ARG A 18 -8.40 -0.59 -0.15
N LYS A 19 -8.34 -0.44 1.18
CA LYS A 19 -8.72 0.80 1.89
C LYS A 19 -7.43 1.58 2.20
N ILE A 20 -7.45 2.90 1.99
CA ILE A 20 -6.36 3.79 2.38
C ILE A 20 -6.91 4.86 3.31
N GLU A 21 -6.29 5.00 4.47
CA GLU A 21 -6.56 6.07 5.43
C GLU A 21 -5.41 7.08 5.35
N PHE A 22 -5.76 8.35 5.17
CA PHE A 22 -4.80 9.45 5.08
C PHE A 22 -4.83 10.24 6.38
N ILE A 23 -3.65 10.44 6.97
CA ILE A 23 -3.49 11.10 8.25
C ILE A 23 -2.59 12.30 8.03
N TYR A 24 -3.11 13.48 8.36
CA TYR A 24 -2.46 14.77 8.19
C TYR A 24 -2.02 15.32 9.55
N ASP A 25 -1.01 16.18 9.56
CA ASP A 25 -0.60 16.95 10.74
C ASP A 25 -1.41 18.25 10.91
N ASP A 26 -1.11 19.01 11.95
CA ASP A 26 -1.80 20.28 12.28
C ASP A 26 -1.58 21.37 11.21
N ASN A 27 -0.57 21.22 10.34
CA ASN A 27 -0.30 22.09 9.20
C ASN A 27 -0.94 21.57 7.91
N ASN A 28 -1.84 20.59 8.00
CA ASN A 28 -2.48 19.92 6.86
C ASN A 28 -1.49 19.23 5.91
N LYS A 29 -0.33 18.79 6.39
CA LYS A 29 0.65 18.02 5.61
C LYS A 29 0.43 16.53 5.80
N LEU A 30 0.52 15.76 4.71
CA LEU A 30 0.39 14.30 4.80
C LEU A 30 1.53 13.75 5.65
N LYS A 31 1.17 13.06 6.75
CA LYS A 31 2.10 12.50 7.73
C LYS A 31 2.17 10.99 7.65
N LYS A 32 1.04 10.32 7.44
CA LYS A 32 0.96 8.87 7.42
C LYS A 32 -0.17 8.38 6.52
N THR A 33 0.04 7.21 5.91
CA THR A 33 -1.06 6.41 5.35
C THR A 33 -1.11 5.05 6.01
N ILE A 34 -2.33 4.52 6.14
CA ILE A 34 -2.58 3.13 6.52
C ILE A 34 -3.32 2.48 5.36
N GLN A 35 -2.67 1.54 4.68
CA GLN A 35 -3.20 0.83 3.52
C GLN A 35 -3.56 -0.58 3.95
N THR A 36 -4.85 -0.89 4.04
CA THR A 36 -5.33 -2.24 4.35
C THR A 36 -5.70 -2.93 3.04
N HIS A 37 -5.04 -4.05 2.75
CA HIS A 37 -5.34 -4.91 1.62
C HIS A 37 -6.20 -6.09 2.09
N TYR A 38 -7.20 -6.47 1.30
CA TYR A 38 -8.12 -7.56 1.63
C TYR A 38 -7.98 -8.72 0.66
N LEU A 39 -8.14 -9.95 1.16
CA LEU A 39 -8.11 -11.19 0.37
C LEU A 39 -9.42 -11.47 -0.37
N ASP A 40 -10.52 -10.82 0.04
CA ASP A 40 -11.86 -11.06 -0.48
C ASP A 40 -12.57 -9.76 -0.88
N GLU A 41 -13.63 -9.91 -1.67
CA GLU A 41 -14.42 -8.81 -2.21
C GLU A 41 -15.26 -8.07 -1.15
N ASN A 42 -15.54 -8.73 -0.03
CA ASN A 42 -16.38 -8.22 1.05
C ASN A 42 -15.58 -7.47 2.12
N ASN A 43 -14.27 -7.31 1.93
CA ASN A 43 -13.33 -6.72 2.88
C ASN A 43 -13.37 -7.40 4.27
N SER A 44 -13.70 -8.69 4.32
CA SER A 44 -13.87 -9.43 5.57
C SER A 44 -12.57 -10.04 6.09
N LYS A 45 -11.61 -10.28 5.20
CA LYS A 45 -10.30 -10.86 5.52
C LYS A 45 -9.17 -9.94 5.07
N ILE A 46 -8.38 -9.48 6.03
CA ILE A 46 -7.18 -8.67 5.76
C ILE A 46 -6.05 -9.59 5.26
N ASP A 47 -5.44 -9.22 4.13
CA ASP A 47 -4.21 -9.82 3.60
C ASP A 47 -3.00 -9.24 4.32
N LYS A 48 -2.87 -7.91 4.28
CA LYS A 48 -1.75 -7.16 4.84
C LYS A 48 -2.14 -5.72 5.12
N THR A 49 -1.40 -5.10 6.01
CA THR A 49 -1.45 -3.66 6.27
C THR A 49 -0.11 -3.04 5.94
N ILE A 50 -0.10 -1.97 5.14
CA ILE A 50 1.11 -1.19 4.84
C ILE A 50 0.94 0.20 5.44
N MET A 51 1.83 0.55 6.36
CA MET A 51 1.91 1.89 6.94
C MET A 51 3.06 2.64 6.30
N CYS A 52 2.79 3.77 5.65
CA CYS A 52 3.84 4.65 5.15
C CYS A 52 3.85 5.94 5.94
N TYR A 53 5.02 6.36 6.39
CA TYR A 53 5.28 7.61 7.09
C TYR A 53 5.93 8.57 6.13
N PHE A 54 5.45 9.82 6.08
CA PHE A 54 5.88 10.82 5.13
C PHE A 54 6.61 11.93 5.88
N THR A 55 7.78 12.29 5.36
CA THR A 55 8.71 13.26 5.95
C THR A 55 9.25 14.15 4.85
N ASP A 56 9.79 15.31 5.23
CA ASP A 56 10.29 16.36 4.34
C ASP A 56 9.25 16.79 3.30
N HIS A 57 8.75 18.02 3.42
CA HIS A 57 7.77 18.57 2.49
C HIS A 57 8.38 19.74 1.73
N ASN A 58 8.10 19.84 0.44
CA ASN A 58 8.50 20.99 -0.36
C ASN A 58 7.65 22.23 -0.01
N GLU A 59 7.93 23.35 -0.66
CA GLU A 59 7.23 24.62 -0.43
C GLU A 59 5.72 24.56 -0.73
N ASN A 60 5.29 23.60 -1.57
CA ASN A 60 3.89 23.36 -1.89
C ASN A 60 3.18 22.41 -0.92
N GLY A 61 3.90 21.90 0.09
CA GLY A 61 3.36 20.98 1.09
C GLY A 61 3.32 19.51 0.64
N ASP A 62 3.89 19.19 -0.52
CA ASP A 62 4.00 17.81 -0.99
C ASP A 62 5.18 17.11 -0.32
N TRP A 63 4.97 15.85 0.08
CA TRP A 63 6.03 15.05 0.69
C TRP A 63 7.09 14.69 -0.35
N THR A 64 8.34 14.67 0.08
CA THR A 64 9.51 14.35 -0.74
C THR A 64 10.22 13.09 -0.24
N LYS A 65 9.97 12.65 0.99
CA LYS A 65 10.45 11.37 1.52
C LYS A 65 9.34 10.58 2.20
N SER A 66 9.47 9.26 2.17
CA SER A 66 8.62 8.38 2.95
C SER A 66 9.32 7.07 3.31
N HIS A 67 8.83 6.41 4.35
CA HIS A 67 9.29 5.11 4.81
C HIS A 67 8.08 4.20 5.04
N CYS A 68 8.09 2.96 4.54
CA CYS A 68 6.94 2.07 4.61
C CYS A 68 7.22 0.78 5.38
N ILE A 69 6.27 0.35 6.22
CA ILE A 69 6.33 -0.88 7.01
C ILE A 69 5.09 -1.72 6.70
N LYS A 70 5.29 -2.99 6.37
CA LYS A 70 4.23 -4.00 6.23
C LYS A 70 4.02 -4.76 7.54
N ASP A 71 2.76 -4.94 7.91
CA ASP A 71 2.29 -5.71 9.07
C ASP A 71 2.97 -5.35 10.41
N GLY A 72 3.48 -4.12 10.50
CA GLY A 72 4.15 -3.57 11.68
C GLY A 72 5.58 -4.06 11.92
N ASN A 73 6.13 -4.95 11.09
CA ASN A 73 7.42 -5.59 11.34
C ASN A 73 8.29 -5.84 10.09
N ILE A 74 7.75 -5.72 8.88
CA ILE A 74 8.51 -5.88 7.63
C ILE A 74 8.80 -4.49 7.08
N ASP A 75 10.05 -4.06 7.17
CA ASP A 75 10.53 -2.84 6.52
C ASP A 75 10.48 -3.00 4.98
N LEU A 76 9.80 -2.08 4.30
CA LEU A 76 9.71 -2.01 2.84
C LEU A 76 10.68 -0.97 2.24
N GLY A 77 11.38 -0.22 3.09
CA GLY A 77 12.40 0.75 2.72
C GLY A 77 11.89 2.18 2.57
N ASP A 78 12.86 3.05 2.24
CA ASP A 78 12.66 4.47 2.02
C ASP A 78 12.38 4.79 0.55
N ILE A 79 11.55 5.79 0.33
CA ILE A 79 11.17 6.31 -0.99
C ILE A 79 11.44 7.81 -0.98
N THR A 80 12.16 8.30 -1.98
CA THR A 80 12.36 9.74 -2.21
C THR A 80 11.66 10.14 -3.52
N ARG A 81 11.10 11.35 -3.54
CA ARG A 81 10.45 11.96 -4.70
C ARG A 81 10.95 13.38 -4.92
N ILE A 82 11.16 13.72 -6.18
CA ILE A 82 11.37 15.10 -6.65
C ILE A 82 10.16 15.43 -7.52
N ILE A 83 9.46 16.52 -7.18
CA ILE A 83 8.25 16.96 -7.88
C ILE A 83 8.59 18.29 -8.55
N GLU A 84 8.39 18.36 -9.85
CA GLU A 84 8.56 19.58 -10.65
C GLU A 84 7.19 20.23 -10.89
N TYR A 85 7.12 21.56 -10.71
CA TYR A 85 5.93 22.36 -11.00
C TYR A 85 6.23 23.23 -12.21
N TRP A 86 5.30 23.27 -13.16
CA TRP A 86 5.39 24.00 -14.44
C TRP A 86 4.51 25.24 -14.41
#